data_AF-A0AAW1RKS7-F1
#
_entry.id   AF-A0AAW1RKS7-F1
#
_cell.length_a   1.000
_cell.length_b   1.000
_cell.length_c   1.000
_cell.angle_alpha   90.00
_cell.angle_beta   90.00
_cell.angle_gamma   90.00
#
_symmetry.space_group_name_H-M   'P 1'
#
loop_
_entity.id
_entity.type
_entity.pdbx_description
1 polymer ?
#
loop_
_entity_poly.entity_id
_entity_poly.type
_entity_poly.pdbx_seq_one_letter_code
_entity_poly.pdbx_strand_id
1 'polypeptide(L)'
;MAGKALSTLKSLWAKLPIKAPWKYTGPASSVEFLSHLPVATEYRKHAPGSQPVRAMVPSAEPNLVYNIKYYDRDTRREHQVINGSGKVVYNTYQVNLSQPDPELEALRAAGTPPTPGKPYRWGKPTALTDYENNGYTFTPPEPPAPVEGARPQN
;
A
#
# COMPACT_ATOMS: atom_id res chain seq x y z
N MET A 1 -28.36 -73.73 19.12
CA MET A 1 -27.38 -73.61 20.22
C MET A 1 -26.27 -72.57 19.97
N ALA A 2 -25.67 -72.50 18.77
CA ALA A 2 -24.45 -71.69 18.50
C ALA A 2 -24.49 -70.21 18.94
N GLY A 3 -25.60 -69.49 18.75
CA GLY A 3 -25.70 -68.06 19.10
C GLY A 3 -25.44 -67.74 20.58
N LYS A 4 -25.75 -68.67 21.50
CA LYS A 4 -25.49 -68.48 22.94
C LYS A 4 -23.99 -68.50 23.26
N ALA A 5 -23.21 -69.37 22.62
CA ALA A 5 -21.77 -69.48 22.82
C ALA A 5 -21.00 -68.23 22.35
N LEU A 6 -21.40 -67.64 21.23
CA LEU A 6 -20.83 -66.38 20.73
C LEU A 6 -21.14 -65.20 21.65
N SER A 7 -22.36 -65.14 22.22
CA SER A 7 -22.73 -64.09 23.19
C SER A 7 -21.91 -64.18 24.49
N THR A 8 -21.64 -65.39 24.99
CA THR A 8 -20.77 -65.59 26.15
C THR A 8 -19.32 -65.21 25.85
N LEU A 9 -18.79 -65.53 24.66
CA LEU A 9 -17.45 -65.12 24.26
C LEU A 9 -17.33 -63.59 24.17
N LYS A 10 -18.32 -62.92 23.58
CA LYS A 10 -18.37 -61.45 23.50
C LYS A 10 -18.40 -60.80 24.89
N SER A 11 -19.11 -61.38 25.84
CA SER A 11 -19.16 -60.90 27.23
C SER A 11 -17.86 -61.13 28.02
N LEU A 12 -17.08 -62.16 27.65
CA LEU A 12 -15.73 -62.40 28.19
C LEU A 12 -14.71 -61.42 27.59
N TRP A 13 -14.71 -61.24 26.27
CA TRP A 13 -13.84 -60.27 25.60
C TRP A 13 -14.08 -58.83 26.05
N ALA A 14 -15.34 -58.45 26.31
CA ALA A 14 -15.68 -57.13 26.83
C ALA A 14 -15.23 -56.89 28.30
N LYS A 15 -14.86 -57.95 29.04
CA LYS A 15 -14.31 -57.86 30.40
C LYS A 15 -12.79 -57.78 30.43
N LEU A 16 -12.10 -58.10 29.33
CA LEU A 16 -10.65 -57.95 29.24
C LEU A 16 -10.31 -56.47 29.02
N PRO A 17 -9.29 -55.90 29.70
CA PRO A 17 -8.91 -54.50 29.60
C PRO A 17 -8.10 -54.21 28.30
N ILE A 18 -8.58 -54.71 27.16
CA ILE A 18 -7.96 -54.52 25.85
C ILE A 18 -8.21 -53.07 25.40
N LYS A 19 -7.25 -52.19 25.70
CA LYS A 19 -7.25 -50.84 25.12
C LYS A 19 -7.03 -50.95 23.61
N ALA A 20 -7.68 -50.07 22.86
CA ALA A 20 -7.42 -49.93 21.43
C ALA A 20 -5.93 -49.59 21.17
N PRO A 21 -5.31 -50.09 20.09
CA PRO A 21 -3.86 -50.05 19.93
C PRO A 21 -3.28 -48.61 19.89
N TRP A 22 -4.03 -47.65 19.34
CA TRP A 22 -3.65 -46.22 19.33
C TRP A 22 -3.78 -45.51 20.69
N LYS A 23 -4.13 -46.22 21.78
CA LYS A 23 -4.13 -45.70 23.16
C LYS A 23 -2.91 -46.10 23.99
N TYR A 24 -1.94 -46.84 23.41
CA TYR A 24 -0.69 -47.17 24.09
C TYR A 24 0.44 -46.17 23.81
N THR A 25 0.42 -45.50 22.65
CA THR A 25 1.48 -44.60 22.19
C THR A 25 0.93 -43.42 21.38
N GLY A 26 1.62 -42.28 21.43
CA GLY A 26 1.31 -41.08 20.65
C GLY A 26 0.44 -40.07 21.41
N PRO A 27 -0.03 -39.00 20.73
CA PRO A 27 -0.83 -37.95 21.39
C PRO A 27 -2.09 -38.51 22.06
N ALA A 28 -2.78 -39.46 21.42
CA ALA A 28 -4.01 -40.07 21.93
C ALA A 28 -3.82 -41.00 23.16
N SER A 29 -2.58 -41.18 23.64
CA SER A 29 -2.29 -41.88 24.90
C SER A 29 -1.87 -40.95 26.04
N SER A 30 -1.75 -39.63 25.83
CA SER A 30 -1.43 -38.69 26.92
C SER A 30 -2.66 -38.42 27.79
N VAL A 31 -2.43 -38.06 29.07
CA VAL A 31 -3.50 -37.69 30.01
C VAL A 31 -4.15 -36.34 29.64
N GLU A 32 -3.40 -35.48 28.96
CA GLU A 32 -3.83 -34.16 28.49
C GLU A 32 -4.66 -34.22 27.20
N PHE A 33 -4.69 -35.36 26.52
CA PHE A 33 -5.42 -35.51 25.26
C PHE A 33 -6.94 -35.61 25.49
N LEU A 34 -7.60 -34.47 25.29
CA LEU A 34 -9.05 -34.38 25.20
C LEU A 34 -9.51 -34.62 23.75
N SER A 35 -10.57 -35.41 23.58
CA SER A 35 -11.21 -35.59 22.28
C SER A 35 -11.83 -34.28 21.81
N HIS A 36 -11.33 -33.71 20.71
CA HIS A 36 -11.74 -32.40 20.16
C HIS A 36 -13.19 -32.33 19.62
N LEU A 37 -14.02 -33.35 19.83
CA LEU A 37 -15.44 -33.32 19.46
C LEU A 37 -16.27 -32.88 20.69
N PRO A 38 -16.59 -31.59 20.86
CA PRO A 38 -17.50 -31.14 21.91
C PRO A 38 -18.88 -31.78 21.75
N VAL A 39 -19.61 -31.94 22.84
CA VAL A 39 -20.99 -32.41 22.76
C VAL A 39 -21.82 -31.32 22.03
N ALA A 40 -22.82 -31.72 21.24
CA ALA A 40 -23.65 -30.78 20.48
C ALA A 40 -24.28 -29.68 21.36
N THR A 41 -24.60 -30.01 22.61
CA THR A 41 -25.11 -29.08 23.65
C THR A 41 -24.09 -28.03 24.11
N GLU A 42 -22.80 -28.36 24.05
CA GLU A 42 -21.70 -27.50 24.49
C GLU A 42 -21.24 -26.58 23.35
N TYR A 43 -21.11 -27.12 22.14
CA TYR A 43 -20.66 -26.37 20.96
C TYR A 43 -21.61 -25.22 20.59
N ARG A 44 -22.93 -25.46 20.66
CA ARG A 44 -23.93 -24.48 20.23
C ARG A 44 -25.16 -24.46 21.13
N LYS A 45 -24.97 -24.04 22.38
CA LYS A 45 -26.05 -23.86 23.37
C LYS A 45 -27.19 -22.96 22.89
N HIS A 46 -26.88 -21.93 22.09
CA HIS A 46 -27.86 -20.99 21.54
C HIS A 46 -27.87 -21.00 20.01
N ALA A 47 -29.07 -21.07 19.43
CA ALA A 47 -29.27 -20.92 17.98
C ALA A 47 -28.89 -19.50 17.54
N PRO A 48 -28.43 -19.27 16.28
CA PRO A 48 -27.89 -17.97 15.87
C PRO A 48 -28.95 -16.86 15.91
N GLY A 49 -30.22 -17.20 15.64
CA GLY A 49 -31.36 -16.28 15.75
C GLY A 49 -32.03 -16.25 17.12
N SER A 50 -31.53 -16.98 18.12
CA SER A 50 -32.07 -17.04 19.49
C SER A 50 -30.95 -16.81 20.51
N GLN A 51 -30.30 -15.66 20.38
CA GLN A 51 -29.29 -15.19 21.33
C GLN A 51 -29.97 -14.56 22.55
N PRO A 52 -29.55 -14.89 23.78
CA PRO A 52 -30.12 -14.31 25.00
C PRO A 52 -29.70 -12.85 25.22
N VAL A 53 -28.66 -12.38 24.54
CA VAL A 53 -28.12 -11.02 24.66
C VAL A 53 -28.50 -10.20 23.42
N ARG A 54 -29.10 -9.03 23.63
CA ARG A 54 -29.31 -8.04 22.58
C ARG A 54 -28.01 -7.29 22.32
N ALA A 55 -27.32 -7.63 21.23
CA ALA A 55 -26.14 -6.89 20.79
C ALA A 55 -26.51 -5.45 20.39
N MET A 56 -25.71 -4.47 20.84
CA MET A 56 -25.76 -3.08 20.41
C MET A 56 -24.44 -2.73 19.75
N VAL A 57 -24.39 -2.84 18.41
CA VAL A 57 -23.18 -2.51 17.64
C VAL A 57 -23.17 -1.00 17.36
N PRO A 58 -22.14 -0.25 17.81
CA PRO A 58 -22.05 1.17 17.50
C PRO A 58 -21.81 1.39 16.00
N SER A 59 -22.58 2.30 15.39
CA SER A 59 -22.49 2.58 13.94
C SER A 59 -21.58 3.77 13.59
N ALA A 60 -21.22 4.61 14.58
CA ALA A 60 -20.45 5.82 14.37
C ALA A 60 -19.69 6.21 15.64
N GLU A 61 -18.57 6.92 15.47
CA GLU A 61 -17.81 7.51 16.57
C GLU A 61 -18.63 8.58 17.32
N PRO A 62 -18.55 8.68 18.67
CA PRO A 62 -19.34 9.63 19.45
C PRO A 62 -19.21 11.09 18.98
N ASN A 63 -18.00 11.50 18.60
CA ASN A 63 -17.71 12.85 18.09
C ASN A 63 -18.46 13.18 16.80
N LEU A 64 -18.88 12.18 16.04
CA LEU A 64 -19.51 12.28 14.73
C LEU A 64 -21.04 12.11 14.77
N VAL A 65 -21.61 11.78 15.93
CA VAL A 65 -23.06 11.65 16.14
C VAL A 65 -23.75 13.01 16.02
N TYR A 66 -23.16 14.05 16.63
CA TYR A 66 -23.69 15.42 16.58
C TYR A 66 -22.97 16.29 15.55
N ASN A 67 -21.67 16.06 15.29
CA ASN A 67 -20.95 16.74 14.21
C ASN A 67 -21.17 16.03 12.86
N ILE A 68 -22.32 16.30 12.25
CA ILE A 68 -22.75 15.68 10.98
C ILE A 68 -22.08 16.27 9.72
N LYS A 69 -21.09 17.16 9.87
CA LYS A 69 -20.39 17.78 8.73
C LYS A 69 -19.67 16.70 7.91
N TYR A 70 -20.18 16.44 6.71
CA TYR A 70 -19.66 15.39 5.84
C TYR A 70 -18.40 15.84 5.06
N TYR A 71 -18.31 17.11 4.67
CA TYR A 71 -17.23 17.59 3.79
C TYR A 71 -15.83 17.51 4.46
N ASP A 72 -15.73 17.76 5.77
CA ASP A 72 -14.50 17.58 6.56
C ASP A 72 -14.06 16.09 6.67
N ARG A 73 -14.95 15.14 6.33
CA ARG A 73 -14.76 13.69 6.48
C ARG A 73 -14.64 12.94 5.16
N ASP A 74 -14.87 13.60 4.01
CA ASP A 74 -15.02 12.94 2.70
C ASP A 74 -13.66 12.62 2.05
N THR A 75 -12.90 11.70 2.65
CA THR A 75 -11.59 11.19 2.16
C THR A 75 -11.66 10.65 0.72
N ARG A 76 -12.86 10.23 0.29
CA ARG A 76 -13.13 9.80 -1.09
C ARG A 76 -12.98 10.93 -2.11
N ARG A 77 -13.16 12.19 -1.71
CA ARG A 77 -12.99 13.38 -2.57
C ARG A 77 -11.71 14.17 -2.32
N GLU A 78 -11.07 13.99 -1.17
CA GLU A 78 -9.80 14.62 -0.83
C GLU A 78 -8.71 14.44 -1.92
N HIS A 79 -8.69 13.26 -2.57
CA HIS A 79 -7.78 12.94 -3.67
C HIS A 79 -8.38 13.19 -5.08
N GLN A 80 -9.62 13.67 -5.19
CA GLN A 80 -10.25 13.97 -6.48
C GLN A 80 -9.75 15.31 -7.01
N VAL A 81 -8.57 15.27 -7.63
CA VAL A 81 -8.04 16.43 -8.33
C VAL A 81 -8.93 16.75 -9.53
N ILE A 82 -9.38 18.00 -9.61
CA ILE A 82 -10.00 18.56 -10.80
C ILE A 82 -8.98 18.39 -11.94
N ASN A 83 -9.33 17.54 -12.93
CA ASN A 83 -8.48 17.13 -14.06
C ASN A 83 -7.43 16.01 -13.80
N GLY A 84 -7.58 15.20 -12.76
CA GLY A 84 -7.06 13.82 -12.73
C GLY A 84 -5.54 13.61 -12.55
N SER A 85 -4.75 14.64 -12.25
CA SER A 85 -3.32 14.50 -11.91
C SER A 85 -3.08 14.71 -10.42
N GLY A 86 -2.65 13.67 -9.69
CA GLY A 86 -2.59 13.62 -8.23
C GLY A 86 -1.58 14.58 -7.56
N LYS A 87 -1.84 15.89 -7.55
CA LYS A 87 -1.08 16.90 -6.81
C LYS A 87 -2.02 17.94 -6.18
N VAL A 88 -2.04 17.98 -4.85
CA VAL A 88 -2.66 19.09 -4.11
C VAL A 88 -1.70 20.27 -4.13
N VAL A 89 -2.11 21.38 -4.76
CA VAL A 89 -1.31 22.61 -4.85
C VAL A 89 -1.74 23.56 -3.74
N TYR A 90 -1.01 23.57 -2.63
CA TYR A 90 -1.13 24.61 -1.61
C TYR A 90 -0.27 25.81 -2.00
N ASN A 91 -0.91 26.93 -2.32
CA ASN A 91 -0.21 28.20 -2.56
C ASN A 91 -0.13 29.00 -1.26
N THR A 92 1.08 29.16 -0.73
CA THR A 92 1.39 30.11 0.35
C THR A 92 2.47 31.07 -0.10
N TYR A 93 2.21 32.37 0.04
CA TYR A 93 3.17 33.42 -0.27
C TYR A 93 3.53 34.16 1.02
N GLN A 94 4.83 34.27 1.30
CA GLN A 94 5.39 35.33 2.14
C GLN A 94 6.56 35.93 1.37
N VAL A 95 6.57 37.24 1.22
CA VAL A 95 7.54 37.96 0.39
C VAL A 95 8.05 39.15 1.18
N ASN A 96 9.33 39.13 1.54
CA ASN A 96 10.05 40.32 2.01
C ASN A 96 10.82 40.87 0.80
N LEU A 97 10.45 42.06 0.33
CA LEU A 97 10.81 42.60 -0.99
C LEU A 97 12.09 43.44 -1.02
N SER A 98 12.84 43.53 0.08
CA SER A 98 13.82 44.62 0.29
C SER A 98 15.26 44.31 -0.13
N GLN A 99 15.69 43.05 -0.27
CA GLN A 99 17.04 42.69 -0.72
C GLN A 99 17.00 41.41 -1.59
N PRO A 100 17.69 41.36 -2.74
CA PRO A 100 17.86 40.13 -3.51
C PRO A 100 18.98 39.26 -2.92
N ASP A 101 18.68 38.01 -2.59
CA ASP A 101 19.66 37.05 -2.08
C ASP A 101 20.68 36.67 -3.19
N PRO A 102 21.99 36.96 -3.04
CA PRO A 102 22.97 36.74 -4.11
C PRO A 102 23.19 35.25 -4.42
N GLU A 103 22.98 34.39 -3.43
CA GLU A 103 23.05 32.93 -3.59
C GLU A 103 21.91 32.39 -4.48
N LEU A 104 20.74 33.03 -4.44
CA LEU A 104 19.58 32.69 -5.27
C LEU A 104 19.81 33.06 -6.74
N GLU A 105 20.54 34.14 -7.02
CA GLU A 105 20.93 34.50 -8.39
C GLU A 105 22.00 33.58 -8.96
N ALA A 106 23.01 33.21 -8.16
CA ALA A 106 24.02 32.22 -8.57
C ALA A 106 23.39 30.85 -8.89
N LEU A 107 22.46 30.38 -8.06
CA LEU A 107 21.73 29.12 -8.29
C LEU A 107 20.70 29.20 -9.43
N ARG A 108 20.17 30.38 -9.75
CA ARG A 108 19.36 30.61 -10.97
C ARG A 108 20.23 30.60 -12.23
N ALA A 109 21.41 31.22 -12.20
CA ALA A 109 22.37 31.21 -13.30
C ALA A 109 22.92 29.80 -13.57
N ALA A 110 23.13 29.00 -12.51
CA ALA A 110 23.60 27.61 -12.61
C ALA A 110 22.52 26.58 -13.03
N GLY A 111 21.25 26.97 -13.17
CA GLY A 111 20.17 26.07 -13.59
C GLY A 111 19.86 24.95 -12.57
N THR A 112 19.42 25.34 -11.36
CA THR A 112 19.15 24.42 -10.24
C THR A 112 18.09 23.33 -10.52
N PRO A 113 18.12 22.20 -9.76
CA PRO A 113 17.38 20.97 -10.08
C PRO A 113 15.85 21.13 -10.07
N PRO A 114 15.08 20.16 -10.62
CA PRO A 114 13.65 20.32 -10.86
C PRO A 114 12.82 20.58 -9.60
N THR A 115 12.57 21.86 -9.32
CA THR A 115 11.60 22.31 -8.33
C THR A 115 10.21 21.74 -8.64
N PRO A 116 9.48 21.18 -7.66
CA PRO A 116 8.16 20.61 -7.87
C PRO A 116 7.20 21.59 -8.56
N GLY A 117 6.70 21.21 -9.74
CA GLY A 117 5.74 22.00 -10.52
C GLY A 117 6.28 22.60 -11.82
N LYS A 118 7.61 22.68 -12.01
CA LYS A 118 8.19 22.98 -13.33
C LYS A 118 8.57 21.67 -14.03
N PRO A 119 8.13 21.43 -15.28
CA PRO A 119 8.60 20.28 -16.04
C PRO A 119 10.08 20.46 -16.35
N TYR A 120 10.89 19.47 -16.00
CA TYR A 120 12.31 19.45 -16.36
C TYR A 120 12.43 19.40 -17.88
N ARG A 121 12.93 20.48 -18.49
CA ARG A 121 13.32 20.45 -19.90
C ARG A 121 14.64 19.70 -19.99
N TRP A 122 14.55 18.45 -20.44
CA TRP A 122 15.70 17.71 -20.92
C TRP A 122 16.45 18.57 -21.94
N GLY A 123 17.78 18.55 -21.88
CA GLY A 123 18.61 19.09 -22.96
C GLY A 123 18.25 18.39 -24.28
N LYS A 124 18.67 18.97 -25.40
CA LYS A 124 18.61 18.24 -26.68
C LYS A 124 19.38 16.92 -26.50
N PRO A 125 18.86 15.77 -26.97
CA PRO A 125 19.60 14.52 -26.91
C PRO A 125 20.84 14.65 -27.81
N THR A 126 21.99 14.85 -27.19
CA THR A 126 23.30 14.74 -27.84
C THR A 126 23.59 13.28 -28.14
N ALA A 127 24.22 12.98 -29.28
CA ALA A 127 24.70 11.64 -29.53
C ALA A 127 25.82 11.29 -28.52
N LEU A 128 26.07 10.00 -28.30
CA LEU A 128 27.11 9.53 -27.38
C LEU A 128 28.52 10.03 -27.78
N THR A 129 28.68 10.43 -29.04
CA THR A 129 29.90 11.01 -29.65
C THR A 129 30.03 12.53 -29.49
N ASP A 130 28.92 13.25 -29.28
CA ASP A 130 28.91 14.71 -29.13
C ASP A 130 29.19 15.14 -27.68
N TYR A 131 29.34 14.15 -26.79
CA TYR A 131 29.84 14.37 -25.45
C TYR A 131 31.36 14.59 -25.53
N GLU A 132 31.76 15.85 -25.82
CA GLU A 132 33.10 16.34 -25.47
C GLU A 132 33.23 16.20 -23.96
N ASN A 133 33.81 15.07 -23.58
CA ASN A 133 33.97 14.64 -22.21
C ASN A 133 34.97 15.58 -21.51
N ASN A 134 34.96 15.54 -20.19
CA ASN A 134 36.12 15.95 -19.39
C ASN A 134 37.25 14.90 -19.58
N GLY A 135 37.75 14.83 -20.82
CA GLY A 135 38.56 13.78 -21.43
C GLY A 135 38.23 13.60 -22.92
N TYR A 136 38.75 14.52 -23.76
CA TYR A 136 38.74 14.57 -25.25
C TYR A 136 37.44 15.13 -25.90
N THR A 137 37.44 15.95 -26.98
CA THR A 137 38.57 16.38 -27.87
C THR A 137 38.57 17.90 -28.26
N PHE A 138 38.38 18.30 -29.55
CA PHE A 138 38.45 19.70 -30.05
C PHE A 138 37.92 19.86 -31.51
N THR A 139 37.32 21.01 -31.89
CA THR A 139 36.75 21.29 -33.24
C THR A 139 37.13 22.69 -33.84
N PRO A 140 37.24 22.86 -35.19
CA PRO A 140 37.47 24.16 -35.87
C PRO A 140 36.34 24.62 -36.85
N PRO A 141 36.34 25.88 -37.36
CA PRO A 141 35.11 26.61 -37.77
C PRO A 141 34.84 26.85 -39.29
N GLU A 142 33.64 27.36 -39.62
CA GLU A 142 33.10 27.66 -40.97
C GLU A 142 33.15 29.15 -41.43
N PRO A 143 33.00 29.44 -42.75
CA PRO A 143 33.18 30.78 -43.36
C PRO A 143 31.89 31.65 -43.52
N PRO A 144 32.01 32.97 -43.85
CA PRO A 144 30.92 33.96 -43.70
C PRO A 144 30.06 34.28 -44.94
N ALA A 145 28.94 35.00 -44.70
CA ALA A 145 27.85 35.31 -45.65
C ALA A 145 27.91 36.75 -46.25
N PRO A 146 27.15 37.08 -47.32
CA PRO A 146 27.33 38.30 -48.13
C PRO A 146 26.64 39.56 -47.58
N VAL A 147 27.02 40.73 -48.12
CA VAL A 147 26.75 42.07 -47.57
C VAL A 147 25.85 42.90 -48.50
N GLU A 148 24.78 43.51 -47.97
CA GLU A 148 23.96 44.49 -48.69
C GLU A 148 24.38 45.94 -48.39
N GLY A 149 24.61 46.73 -49.46
CA GLY A 149 24.60 48.19 -49.39
C GLY A 149 25.60 48.91 -50.30
N ALA A 150 25.23 49.23 -51.55
CA ALA A 150 25.92 50.24 -52.37
C ALA A 150 25.13 50.76 -53.61
N ARG A 151 24.04 51.54 -53.37
CA ARG A 151 23.48 52.63 -54.22
C ARG A 151 23.02 52.40 -55.69
N PRO A 152 22.05 53.21 -56.17
CA PRO A 152 21.53 53.16 -57.55
C PRO A 152 22.34 54.02 -58.53
N GLN A 153 22.15 53.78 -59.84
CA GLN A 153 22.44 54.75 -60.90
C GLN A 153 21.26 54.85 -61.89
N ASN A 154 21.11 56.07 -62.41
CA ASN A 154 20.05 56.65 -63.26
C ASN A 154 19.36 55.73 -64.28
#